data_AF-A0A1M5A5Y8-F1
#
_entry.id   AF-A0A1M5A5Y8-F1
#
_cell.length_a   1.000
_cell.length_b   1.000
_cell.length_c   1.000
_cell.angle_alpha   90.00
_cell.angle_beta   90.00
_cell.angle_gamma   90.00
#
_symmetry.space_group_name_H-M   'P 1'
#
loop_
_entity.id
_entity.type
_entity.pdbx_description
1 polymer ?
#
loop_
_entity_poly.entity_id
_entity_poly.type
_entity_poly.pdbx_seq_one_letter_code
_entity_poly.pdbx_strand_id
1 'polypeptide(L)'
;MRVFRYRKFRFRINKKYSIFGFIFKLYLFIFIICLILFLIVYINYKPKPYKSTNIVKIKRSEAYKRGMEMINFVWKYDASKNGVVDNSEITMPRHLRDGELTSGIPYCWGGYISLDISNQPQVKDFKDALKKGLIAGNINTNGGYKPLTAGLDCSGFVGAVYKLPIKVSTQMLDDYFHPIKFEELKPMDIINHKKYHVFIYLKESADKKGIIVMEATTGKYVAFDRTTINYRSYSEIKKYIEDGTYIPMRYNRIVEDKVELFKDKYEFNNFDYLATNISLDEDYQGYIDYAGDVDIYSLKLNKGNYNISFKSDKPIYVEAYSGENNIISLYVDKNNECNFSVEDGQDVKIKIYSKKLEFKFKYDFSIKTQ
;
A
#
# COMPACT_ATOMS: atom_id res chain seq x y z
N MET A 1 -70.09 -41.98 70.69
CA MET A 1 -69.77 -41.06 69.59
C MET A 1 -68.90 -39.93 70.13
N ARG A 2 -67.57 -39.97 69.93
CA ARG A 2 -66.63 -38.96 70.46
C ARG A 2 -65.88 -38.29 69.31
N VAL A 3 -65.91 -36.97 69.33
CA VAL A 3 -65.44 -36.00 68.34
C VAL A 3 -63.91 -36.05 68.19
N PHE A 4 -63.41 -36.18 66.96
CA PHE A 4 -61.99 -36.01 66.62
C PHE A 4 -61.62 -34.53 66.66
N ARG A 5 -60.70 -34.14 67.55
CA ARG A 5 -60.09 -32.80 67.61
C ARG A 5 -58.92 -32.70 66.63
N TYR A 6 -59.00 -31.74 65.70
CA TYR A 6 -57.89 -31.33 64.84
C TYR A 6 -56.76 -30.70 65.66
N ARG A 7 -55.55 -31.28 65.60
CA ARG A 7 -54.32 -30.75 66.22
C ARG A 7 -53.55 -29.95 65.16
N LYS A 8 -53.50 -28.62 65.30
CA LYS A 8 -52.64 -27.74 64.48
C LYS A 8 -51.16 -28.04 64.78
N PHE A 9 -50.44 -28.59 63.80
CA PHE A 9 -48.98 -28.68 63.82
C PHE A 9 -48.40 -27.30 63.50
N ARG A 10 -47.78 -26.64 64.49
CA ARG A 10 -46.95 -25.44 64.28
C ARG A 10 -45.53 -25.91 63.94
N PHE A 11 -45.14 -25.79 62.67
CA PHE A 11 -43.73 -25.89 62.27
C PHE A 11 -42.98 -24.65 62.77
N ARG A 12 -42.08 -24.86 63.73
CA ARG A 12 -41.19 -23.83 64.28
C ARG A 12 -39.94 -23.79 63.37
N ILE A 13 -39.95 -22.90 62.37
CA ILE A 13 -38.78 -22.69 61.50
C ILE A 13 -37.69 -21.99 62.31
N ASN A 14 -36.62 -22.73 62.62
CA ASN A 14 -35.44 -22.23 63.30
C ASN A 14 -34.66 -21.33 62.32
N LYS A 15 -34.71 -20.00 62.50
CA LYS A 15 -33.90 -19.03 61.74
C LYS A 15 -32.43 -19.13 62.16
N LYS A 16 -31.71 -20.16 61.70
CA LYS A 16 -30.25 -20.09 61.58
C LYS A 16 -29.96 -19.38 60.25
N TYR A 17 -29.39 -18.19 60.31
CA TYR A 17 -28.85 -17.52 59.13
C TYR A 17 -27.79 -18.41 58.51
N SER A 18 -28.13 -19.08 57.41
CA SER A 18 -27.20 -19.88 56.63
C SER A 18 -26.09 -18.95 56.13
N ILE A 19 -24.83 -19.30 56.40
CA ILE A 19 -23.64 -18.64 55.85
C ILE A 19 -23.78 -18.46 54.33
N PHE A 20 -24.43 -19.42 53.66
CA PHE A 20 -24.74 -19.38 52.24
C PHE A 20 -25.64 -18.19 51.84
N GLY A 21 -26.62 -17.85 52.69
CA GLY A 21 -27.49 -16.69 52.47
C GLY A 21 -26.77 -15.36 52.66
N PHE A 22 -25.75 -15.32 53.53
CA PHE A 22 -24.90 -14.14 53.68
C PHE A 22 -23.96 -13.98 52.47
N ILE A 23 -23.32 -15.07 52.03
CA ILE A 23 -22.46 -15.07 50.84
C ILE A 23 -23.25 -14.66 49.59
N PHE A 24 -24.46 -15.19 49.40
CA PHE A 24 -25.31 -14.83 48.26
C PHE A 24 -25.69 -13.34 48.27
N LYS A 25 -26.03 -12.77 49.44
CA LYS A 25 -26.32 -11.35 49.58
C LYS A 25 -25.09 -10.48 49.31
N LEU A 26 -23.92 -10.90 49.76
CA LEU A 26 -22.65 -10.21 49.49
C LEU A 26 -22.33 -10.23 47.99
N TYR A 27 -22.52 -11.36 47.32
CA TYR A 27 -22.33 -11.48 45.87
C TYR A 27 -23.29 -10.59 45.09
N LEU A 28 -24.58 -10.59 45.45
CA LEU A 28 -25.58 -9.73 44.82
C LEU A 28 -25.25 -8.25 45.02
N PHE A 29 -24.76 -7.87 46.20
CA PHE A 29 -24.33 -6.51 46.50
C PHE A 29 -23.12 -6.08 45.64
N ILE A 30 -22.10 -6.94 45.51
CA ILE A 30 -20.95 -6.69 44.64
C ILE A 30 -21.38 -6.57 43.17
N PHE A 31 -22.27 -7.45 42.70
CA PHE A 31 -22.78 -7.39 41.34
C PHE A 31 -23.51 -6.07 41.05
N ILE A 32 -24.33 -5.59 41.98
CA ILE A 32 -25.01 -4.30 41.87
C ILE A 32 -24.00 -3.15 41.83
N ILE A 33 -22.94 -3.18 42.64
CA ILE A 33 -21.86 -2.19 42.59
C ILE A 33 -21.17 -2.20 41.23
N CYS A 34 -20.84 -3.38 40.69
CA CYS A 34 -20.22 -3.50 39.36
C CYS A 34 -21.15 -2.98 38.26
N LEU A 35 -22.45 -3.24 38.34
CA LEU A 35 -23.43 -2.75 37.37
C LEU A 35 -23.56 -1.21 37.43
N ILE A 36 -23.59 -0.65 38.64
CA ILE A 36 -23.61 0.81 38.85
C ILE A 36 -22.32 1.44 38.32
N LEU A 37 -21.15 0.87 38.60
CA LEU A 37 -19.88 1.34 38.05
C LEU A 37 -19.85 1.27 36.53
N PHE A 38 -20.35 0.19 35.94
CA PHE A 38 -20.49 0.05 34.49
C PHE A 38 -21.42 1.12 33.91
N LEU A 39 -22.57 1.37 34.55
CA LEU A 39 -23.51 2.43 34.15
C LEU A 39 -22.89 3.82 34.30
N ILE A 40 -22.14 4.09 35.37
CA ILE A 40 -21.40 5.35 35.56
C ILE A 40 -20.37 5.52 34.44
N VAL A 41 -19.60 4.48 34.12
CA VAL A 41 -18.63 4.53 33.01
C VAL A 41 -19.35 4.73 31.68
N TYR A 42 -20.46 4.05 31.44
CA TYR A 42 -21.23 4.13 30.19
C TYR A 42 -21.90 5.49 30.02
N ILE A 43 -22.52 6.04 31.06
CA ILE A 43 -23.18 7.35 31.04
C ILE A 43 -22.14 8.49 30.97
N ASN A 44 -20.99 8.35 31.64
CA ASN A 44 -19.89 9.32 31.56
C ASN A 44 -18.97 9.09 30.37
N TYR A 45 -19.19 8.03 29.59
CA TYR A 45 -18.53 7.86 28.30
C TYR A 45 -19.09 8.92 27.35
N LYS A 46 -18.48 10.10 27.41
CA LYS A 46 -18.63 11.07 26.34
C LYS A 46 -17.88 10.47 25.15
N PRO A 47 -18.54 10.08 24.04
CA PRO A 47 -17.81 9.82 22.82
C PRO A 47 -16.90 11.03 22.60
N LYS A 48 -15.61 10.77 22.34
CA LYS A 48 -14.66 11.86 22.10
C LYS A 48 -15.35 12.85 21.17
N PRO A 49 -15.45 14.14 21.53
CA PRO A 49 -16.12 15.11 20.68
C PRO A 49 -15.51 14.95 19.29
N TYR A 50 -16.36 14.67 18.30
CA TYR A 50 -15.93 14.59 16.91
C TYR A 50 -15.28 15.94 16.63
N LYS A 51 -13.95 15.99 16.69
CA LYS A 51 -13.20 17.14 16.19
C LYS A 51 -13.74 17.25 14.78
N SER A 52 -14.41 18.35 14.44
CA SER A 52 -14.79 18.59 13.06
C SER A 52 -13.48 18.74 12.31
N THR A 53 -12.94 17.62 11.87
CA THR A 53 -11.79 17.57 11.00
C THR A 53 -12.28 18.27 9.76
N ASN A 54 -11.63 19.37 9.38
CA ASN A 54 -11.89 20.06 8.12
C ASN A 54 -11.45 19.14 6.99
N ILE A 55 -12.24 18.08 6.74
CA ILE A 55 -12.00 17.08 5.71
C ILE A 55 -12.54 17.59 4.41
N VAL A 56 -11.65 17.73 3.44
CA VAL A 56 -11.97 18.28 2.12
C VAL A 56 -12.60 17.19 1.27
N LYS A 57 -13.61 17.55 0.46
CA LYS A 57 -14.14 16.67 -0.58
C LYS A 57 -13.10 16.49 -1.67
N ILE A 58 -12.92 15.26 -2.16
CA ILE A 58 -11.97 14.94 -3.23
C ILE A 58 -12.60 13.93 -4.18
N LYS A 59 -12.38 14.11 -5.48
CA LYS A 59 -12.79 13.14 -6.49
C LYS A 59 -11.86 11.93 -6.50
N ARG A 60 -12.32 10.75 -6.94
CA ARG A 60 -11.44 9.57 -7.08
C ARG A 60 -10.33 9.86 -8.10
N SER A 61 -10.65 10.48 -9.22
CA SER A 61 -9.65 10.84 -10.23
C SER A 61 -8.60 11.83 -9.70
N GLU A 62 -9.00 12.78 -8.84
CA GLU A 62 -8.10 13.73 -8.20
C GLU A 62 -7.18 13.03 -7.19
N ALA A 63 -7.74 12.15 -6.34
CA ALA A 63 -6.95 11.35 -5.41
C ALA A 63 -5.93 10.48 -6.16
N TYR A 64 -6.36 9.81 -7.24
CA TYR A 64 -5.49 9.00 -8.09
C TYR A 64 -4.36 9.85 -8.69
N LYS A 65 -4.70 11.00 -9.29
CA LYS A 65 -3.73 11.94 -9.84
C LYS A 65 -2.68 12.35 -8.81
N ARG A 66 -3.09 12.69 -7.58
CA ARG A 66 -2.16 13.05 -6.49
C ARG A 66 -1.22 11.90 -6.12
N GLY A 67 -1.76 10.68 -6.00
CA GLY A 67 -0.96 9.48 -5.79
C GLY A 67 0.09 9.29 -6.88
N MET A 68 -0.33 9.40 -8.14
CA MET A 68 0.57 9.30 -9.29
C MET A 68 1.57 10.44 -9.36
N GLU A 69 1.23 11.67 -8.97
CA GLU A 69 2.19 12.79 -8.92
C GLU A 69 3.32 12.51 -7.94
N MET A 70 3.01 11.93 -6.78
CA MET A 70 4.02 11.54 -5.79
C MET A 70 4.88 10.37 -6.28
N ILE A 71 4.28 9.33 -6.85
CA ILE A 71 4.99 8.17 -7.42
C ILE A 71 5.89 8.58 -8.59
N ASN A 72 5.38 9.46 -9.47
CA ASN A 72 6.09 9.93 -10.64
C ASN A 72 7.05 11.10 -10.36
N PHE A 73 7.22 11.49 -9.10
CA PHE A 73 8.12 12.58 -8.78
C PHE A 73 9.57 12.15 -9.02
N VAL A 74 10.16 12.58 -10.15
CA VAL A 74 11.55 12.28 -10.50
C VAL A 74 12.48 13.35 -9.94
N TRP A 75 13.56 12.92 -9.29
CA TRP A 75 14.57 13.80 -8.69
C TRP A 75 15.93 13.10 -8.66
N LYS A 76 17.00 13.89 -8.54
CA LYS A 76 18.38 13.38 -8.43
C LYS A 76 18.77 13.31 -6.96
N TYR A 77 19.22 12.16 -6.49
CA TYR A 77 19.71 12.01 -5.12
C TYR A 77 21.12 12.59 -4.98
N ASP A 78 21.34 13.37 -3.91
CA ASP A 78 22.61 13.99 -3.55
C ASP A 78 22.96 13.55 -2.12
N ALA A 79 23.83 12.55 -2.00
CA ALA A 79 24.19 11.97 -0.71
C ALA A 79 24.93 12.96 0.20
N SER A 80 25.63 13.94 -0.38
CA SER A 80 26.34 14.97 0.37
C SER A 80 25.41 15.95 1.08
N LYS A 81 24.18 16.12 0.58
CA LYS A 81 23.16 17.02 1.16
C LYS A 81 22.03 16.29 1.87
N ASN A 82 21.61 15.16 1.33
CA ASN A 82 20.39 14.46 1.73
C ASN A 82 20.66 13.04 2.25
N GLY A 83 21.93 12.67 2.42
CA GLY A 83 22.34 11.43 3.07
C GLY A 83 22.41 11.57 4.59
N VAL A 84 22.58 10.42 5.27
CA VAL A 84 22.83 10.38 6.71
C VAL A 84 24.32 10.62 6.99
N VAL A 85 24.62 11.44 7.99
CA VAL A 85 25.95 11.54 8.59
C VAL A 85 25.85 10.98 10.00
N ASP A 86 26.54 9.87 10.27
CA ASP A 86 26.76 9.28 11.60
C ASP A 86 25.53 9.23 12.54
N ASN A 87 24.43 8.60 12.08
CA ASN A 87 23.25 8.40 12.92
C ASN A 87 22.70 6.97 12.79
N SER A 88 22.87 6.16 13.85
CA SER A 88 22.41 4.76 13.90
C SER A 88 20.89 4.62 14.01
N GLU A 89 20.16 5.69 14.34
CA GLU A 89 18.70 5.68 14.39
C GLU A 89 18.05 5.87 13.03
N ILE A 90 18.82 6.22 12.00
CA ILE A 90 18.33 6.47 10.64
C ILE A 90 18.87 5.37 9.73
N THR A 91 17.98 4.77 8.95
CA THR A 91 18.36 3.82 7.90
C THR A 91 17.90 4.39 6.56
N MET A 92 18.84 4.59 5.63
CA MET A 92 18.53 5.15 4.31
C MET A 92 17.70 4.17 3.46
N PRO A 93 16.74 4.68 2.65
CA PRO A 93 16.08 3.89 1.62
C PRO A 93 17.08 3.20 0.69
N ARG A 94 16.91 1.89 0.50
CA ARG A 94 17.94 1.03 -0.14
C ARG A 94 18.07 1.23 -1.64
N HIS A 95 17.13 1.91 -2.29
CA HIS A 95 17.14 2.20 -3.72
C HIS A 95 17.92 3.47 -4.09
N LEU A 96 18.27 4.32 -3.11
CA LEU A 96 18.95 5.59 -3.40
C LEU A 96 20.42 5.35 -3.74
N ARG A 97 20.90 5.96 -4.82
CA ARG A 97 22.28 5.89 -5.32
C ARG A 97 22.76 7.30 -5.63
N ASP A 98 23.91 7.67 -5.08
CA ASP A 98 24.42 9.04 -5.19
C ASP A 98 24.59 9.44 -6.65
N GLY A 99 24.11 10.63 -7.00
CA GLY A 99 24.18 11.15 -8.35
C GLY A 99 23.20 10.54 -9.35
N GLU A 100 22.39 9.54 -8.98
CA GLU A 100 21.41 8.93 -9.87
C GLU A 100 20.02 9.58 -9.79
N LEU A 101 19.26 9.46 -10.88
CA LEU A 101 17.84 9.78 -10.88
C LEU A 101 17.05 8.68 -10.18
N THR A 102 16.08 9.08 -9.38
CA THR A 102 15.08 8.20 -8.78
C THR A 102 13.70 8.81 -8.95
N SER A 103 12.66 7.99 -8.78
CA SER A 103 11.26 8.41 -8.74
C SER A 103 10.65 8.15 -7.36
N GLY A 104 9.51 8.75 -7.08
CA GLY A 104 8.78 8.54 -5.84
C GLY A 104 9.31 9.39 -4.68
N ILE A 105 8.45 9.60 -3.69
CA ILE A 105 8.84 10.15 -2.40
C ILE A 105 9.36 9.00 -1.54
N PRO A 106 10.59 9.08 -0.98
CA PRO A 106 11.15 8.00 -0.17
C PRO A 106 10.32 7.67 1.06
N TYR A 107 10.40 6.41 1.48
CA TYR A 107 9.76 5.99 2.70
C TYR A 107 10.44 6.66 3.90
N CYS A 108 9.63 7.23 4.77
CA CYS A 108 10.08 7.86 6.00
C CYS A 108 9.14 7.48 7.13
N TRP A 109 9.59 6.65 8.07
CA TRP A 109 8.79 6.22 9.20
C TRP A 109 8.25 7.41 10.00
N GLY A 110 6.92 7.48 10.18
CA GLY A 110 6.24 8.62 10.80
C GLY A 110 6.16 9.89 9.94
N GLY A 111 6.69 9.87 8.72
CA GLY A 111 6.82 11.04 7.83
C GLY A 111 5.51 11.48 7.19
N TYR A 112 5.39 12.80 6.96
CA TYR A 112 4.24 13.43 6.30
C TYR A 112 4.66 14.62 5.44
N ILE A 113 5.70 14.45 4.63
CA ILE A 113 6.23 15.48 3.74
C ILE A 113 6.01 15.03 2.29
N SER A 114 4.97 15.58 1.65
CA SER A 114 4.59 15.32 0.26
C SER A 114 5.06 16.44 -0.69
N LEU A 115 4.55 16.49 -1.91
CA LEU A 115 4.82 17.56 -2.88
C LEU A 115 4.14 18.90 -2.54
N ASP A 116 3.16 18.91 -1.63
CA ASP A 116 2.34 20.09 -1.33
C ASP A 116 1.90 20.19 0.14
N ILE A 117 2.31 19.24 0.99
CA ILE A 117 1.98 19.19 2.42
C ILE A 117 3.22 18.78 3.21
N SER A 118 3.36 19.34 4.41
CA SER A 118 4.40 19.00 5.37
C SER A 118 3.84 19.10 6.80
N ASN A 119 4.19 18.16 7.67
CA ASN A 119 3.99 18.28 9.12
C ASN A 119 5.18 18.92 9.85
N GLN A 120 6.19 19.40 9.11
CA GLN A 120 7.39 20.02 9.66
C GLN A 120 7.34 21.54 9.43
N PRO A 121 7.37 22.38 10.48
CA PRO A 121 7.24 23.83 10.34
C PRO A 121 8.37 24.47 9.51
N GLN A 122 9.53 23.83 9.45
CA GLN A 122 10.72 24.32 8.76
C GLN A 122 10.72 24.08 7.24
N VAL A 123 9.88 23.19 6.72
CA VAL A 123 9.84 22.83 5.29
C VAL A 123 8.41 22.80 4.78
N LYS A 124 8.18 23.38 3.60
CA LYS A 124 6.83 23.49 3.00
C LYS A 124 6.38 22.19 2.35
N ASP A 125 7.29 21.53 1.66
CA ASP A 125 7.08 20.33 0.87
C ASP A 125 8.40 19.56 0.74
N PHE A 126 8.35 18.41 0.06
CA PHE A 126 9.49 17.52 -0.13
C PHE A 126 10.62 18.17 -0.94
N LYS A 127 10.31 19.01 -1.94
CA LYS A 127 11.34 19.71 -2.72
C LYS A 127 12.08 20.73 -1.88
N ASP A 128 11.35 21.50 -1.05
CA ASP A 128 11.92 22.43 -0.08
C ASP A 128 12.78 21.70 0.96
N ALA A 129 12.32 20.53 1.43
CA ALA A 129 13.09 19.67 2.33
C ALA A 129 14.44 19.24 1.73
N LEU A 130 14.45 18.77 0.49
CA LEU A 130 15.69 18.39 -0.20
C LEU A 130 16.64 19.59 -0.34
N LYS A 131 16.11 20.75 -0.76
CA LYS A 131 16.91 21.99 -0.90
C LYS A 131 17.52 22.46 0.41
N LYS A 132 16.82 22.25 1.53
CA LYS A 132 17.28 22.60 2.88
C LYS A 132 18.17 21.53 3.52
N GLY A 133 18.50 20.47 2.80
CA GLY A 133 19.43 19.43 3.27
C GLY A 133 18.82 18.47 4.29
N LEU A 134 17.49 18.27 4.27
CA LEU A 134 16.91 17.18 5.06
C LEU A 134 17.29 15.83 4.46
N ILE A 135 17.39 14.82 5.31
CA ILE A 135 17.73 13.44 4.94
C ILE A 135 16.57 12.83 4.14
N ALA A 136 16.85 12.25 2.98
CA ALA A 136 15.85 11.71 2.07
C ALA A 136 15.36 10.31 2.53
N GLY A 137 14.42 10.30 3.45
CA GLY A 137 13.77 9.10 3.98
C GLY A 137 14.38 8.58 5.27
N ASN A 138 13.71 7.58 5.83
CA ASN A 138 14.16 6.78 6.96
C ASN A 138 13.32 5.49 7.02
N ILE A 139 13.90 4.36 6.68
CA ILE A 139 13.22 3.06 6.70
C ILE A 139 13.27 2.36 8.06
N ASN A 140 13.94 2.95 9.05
CA ASN A 140 13.96 2.40 10.42
C ASN A 140 12.59 2.60 11.08
N THR A 141 11.86 1.51 11.26
CA THR A 141 10.51 1.51 11.86
C THR A 141 10.51 1.37 13.38
N ASN A 142 11.69 1.44 14.03
CA ASN A 142 11.80 1.39 15.48
C ASN A 142 11.58 2.79 16.09
N GLY A 143 10.58 2.90 16.96
CA GLY A 143 10.24 4.15 17.64
C GLY A 143 9.37 5.06 16.78
N GLY A 144 9.55 6.38 16.93
CA GLY A 144 8.76 7.41 16.23
C GLY A 144 9.49 8.05 15.05
N TYR A 145 8.85 9.06 14.46
CA TYR A 145 9.46 9.92 13.44
C TYR A 145 10.81 10.49 13.90
N LYS A 146 11.80 10.49 13.01
CA LYS A 146 13.12 11.06 13.28
C LYS A 146 13.21 12.48 12.71
N PRO A 147 13.49 13.51 13.53
CA PRO A 147 13.63 14.88 13.05
C PRO A 147 14.63 14.99 11.89
N LEU A 148 14.42 15.99 11.02
CA LEU A 148 15.25 16.28 9.85
C LEU A 148 15.27 15.19 8.77
N THR A 149 14.39 14.19 8.84
CA THR A 149 14.15 13.23 7.76
C THR A 149 12.91 13.65 6.95
N ALA A 150 12.93 13.42 5.64
CA ALA A 150 11.89 13.84 4.73
C ALA A 150 11.36 12.68 3.89
N GLY A 151 10.03 12.55 3.85
CA GLY A 151 9.34 11.55 3.06
C GLY A 151 7.96 11.22 3.61
N LEU A 152 7.43 10.07 3.22
CA LEU A 152 6.11 9.59 3.61
C LEU A 152 6.19 8.18 4.19
N ASP A 153 5.48 7.90 5.28
CA ASP A 153 5.16 6.51 5.63
C ASP A 153 3.87 6.05 4.93
N CYS A 154 3.46 4.80 5.14
CA CYS A 154 2.27 4.22 4.52
C CYS A 154 1.00 5.06 4.75
N SER A 155 0.73 5.41 6.00
CA SER A 155 -0.42 6.25 6.38
C SER A 155 -0.26 7.72 6.00
N GLY A 156 0.98 8.22 5.95
CA GLY A 156 1.32 9.55 5.50
C GLY A 156 1.09 9.71 4.00
N PHE A 157 1.39 8.69 3.21
CA PHE A 157 1.07 8.66 1.79
C PHE A 157 -0.44 8.69 1.56
N VAL A 158 -1.22 7.84 2.26
CA VAL A 158 -2.69 7.91 2.24
C VAL A 158 -3.16 9.31 2.63
N GLY A 159 -2.65 9.87 3.74
CA GLY A 159 -3.02 11.19 4.19
C GLY A 159 -2.76 12.29 3.14
N ALA A 160 -1.60 12.23 2.48
CA ALA A 160 -1.22 13.18 1.45
C ALA A 160 -2.10 13.06 0.20
N VAL A 161 -2.46 11.84 -0.20
CA VAL A 161 -3.41 11.59 -1.30
C VAL A 161 -4.75 12.26 -1.02
N TYR A 162 -5.31 12.07 0.18
CA TYR A 162 -6.63 12.61 0.55
C TYR A 162 -6.59 14.00 1.20
N LYS A 163 -5.44 14.69 1.16
CA LYS A 163 -5.26 16.05 1.72
C LYS A 163 -5.67 16.14 3.20
N LEU A 164 -5.29 15.16 4.01
CA LEU A 164 -5.60 15.20 5.43
C LEU A 164 -4.84 16.35 6.10
N PRO A 165 -5.46 17.09 7.04
CA PRO A 165 -4.88 18.31 7.59
C PRO A 165 -3.70 18.05 8.52
N ILE A 166 -3.53 16.82 9.00
CA ILE A 166 -2.48 16.41 9.93
C ILE A 166 -1.95 15.02 9.55
N LYS A 167 -0.75 14.69 10.02
CA LYS A 167 -0.26 13.31 9.99
C LYS A 167 -1.13 12.43 10.88
N VAL A 168 -1.69 11.39 10.29
CA VAL A 168 -2.46 10.34 10.98
C VAL A 168 -1.70 9.02 10.92
N SER A 169 -1.88 8.17 11.93
CA SER A 169 -1.40 6.79 11.91
C SER A 169 -2.45 5.86 11.29
N THR A 170 -2.07 4.63 10.97
CA THR A 170 -3.02 3.60 10.49
C THR A 170 -4.17 3.33 11.46
N GLN A 171 -3.97 3.57 12.77
CA GLN A 171 -5.02 3.43 13.78
C GLN A 171 -6.05 4.58 13.75
N MET A 172 -5.63 5.76 13.29
CA MET A 172 -6.46 6.97 13.27
C MET A 172 -7.20 7.16 11.94
N LEU A 173 -7.00 6.25 10.97
CA LEU A 173 -7.68 6.35 9.67
C LEU A 173 -9.20 6.23 9.79
N ASP A 174 -9.72 5.57 10.82
CA ASP A 174 -11.17 5.49 11.11
C ASP A 174 -11.83 6.86 11.33
N ASP A 175 -11.07 7.91 11.70
CA ASP A 175 -11.61 9.27 11.84
C ASP A 175 -11.95 9.90 10.46
N TYR A 176 -11.36 9.36 9.39
CA TYR A 176 -11.40 9.92 8.03
C TYR A 176 -12.00 8.96 6.99
N PHE A 177 -12.03 7.67 7.31
CA PHE A 177 -12.52 6.59 6.45
C PHE A 177 -13.52 5.73 7.21
N HIS A 178 -14.52 5.20 6.51
CA HIS A 178 -15.45 4.22 7.08
C HIS A 178 -15.20 2.83 6.48
N PRO A 179 -15.35 1.75 7.27
CA PRO A 179 -15.25 0.39 6.74
C PRO A 179 -16.27 0.13 5.63
N ILE A 180 -15.86 -0.67 4.63
CA ILE A 180 -16.71 -1.19 3.56
C ILE A 180 -16.46 -2.70 3.40
N LYS A 181 -17.30 -3.38 2.62
CA LYS A 181 -17.02 -4.78 2.26
C LYS A 181 -15.93 -4.87 1.19
N PHE A 182 -15.23 -5.99 1.13
CA PHE A 182 -14.17 -6.19 0.13
C PHE A 182 -14.73 -6.16 -1.30
N GLU A 183 -15.92 -6.74 -1.51
CA GLU A 183 -16.60 -6.78 -2.80
C GLU A 183 -17.11 -5.41 -3.25
N GLU A 184 -17.14 -4.42 -2.35
CA GLU A 184 -17.55 -3.05 -2.63
C GLU A 184 -16.36 -2.15 -3.00
N LEU A 185 -15.13 -2.67 -3.00
CA LEU A 185 -13.92 -1.93 -3.33
C LEU A 185 -14.03 -1.26 -4.70
N LYS A 186 -13.63 -0.01 -4.74
CA LYS A 186 -13.48 0.81 -5.95
C LYS A 186 -12.09 1.41 -5.98
N PRO A 187 -11.55 1.76 -7.18
CA PRO A 187 -10.27 2.45 -7.28
C PRO A 187 -10.22 3.67 -6.36
N MET A 188 -9.16 3.81 -5.57
CA MET A 188 -9.03 4.82 -4.50
C MET A 188 -9.89 4.57 -3.25
N ASP A 189 -10.20 3.32 -2.95
CA ASP A 189 -10.49 2.91 -1.57
C ASP A 189 -9.17 2.42 -0.92
N ILE A 190 -9.13 2.28 0.40
CA ILE A 190 -7.94 1.81 1.12
C ILE A 190 -8.18 0.44 1.74
N ILE A 191 -7.11 -0.30 1.96
CA ILE A 191 -7.13 -1.53 2.75
C ILE A 191 -6.13 -1.32 3.90
N ASN A 192 -6.66 -1.26 5.13
CA ASN A 192 -5.92 -0.80 6.30
C ASN A 192 -5.73 -1.93 7.32
N HIS A 193 -4.48 -2.20 7.69
CA HIS A 193 -4.12 -3.00 8.85
C HIS A 193 -3.61 -2.06 9.95
N LYS A 194 -4.49 -1.79 10.90
CA LYS A 194 -4.21 -0.89 12.03
C LYS A 194 -2.93 -1.31 12.76
N LYS A 195 -2.05 -0.34 13.04
CA LYS A 195 -0.70 -0.50 13.65
C LYS A 195 0.39 -1.00 12.71
N TYR A 196 0.08 -1.47 11.50
CA TYR A 196 1.07 -2.11 10.63
C TYR A 196 1.20 -1.40 9.29
N HIS A 197 0.20 -1.51 8.42
CA HIS A 197 0.34 -1.05 7.03
C HIS A 197 -0.99 -0.66 6.42
N VAL A 198 -0.94 0.22 5.42
CA VAL A 198 -2.10 0.62 4.62
C VAL A 198 -1.67 0.85 3.18
N PHE A 199 -2.55 0.49 2.25
CA PHE A 199 -2.37 0.74 0.84
C PHE A 199 -3.69 1.14 0.18
N ILE A 200 -3.58 1.79 -0.97
CA ILE A 200 -4.71 2.29 -1.75
C ILE A 200 -4.98 1.31 -2.89
N TYR A 201 -6.19 0.76 -2.95
CA TYR A 201 -6.61 -0.15 -4.00
C TYR A 201 -6.79 0.60 -5.34
N LEU A 202 -6.27 0.03 -6.44
CA LEU A 202 -6.49 0.54 -7.79
C LEU A 202 -7.45 -0.36 -8.57
N LYS A 203 -7.09 -1.62 -8.79
CA LYS A 203 -7.89 -2.61 -9.53
C LYS A 203 -7.45 -4.03 -9.19
N GLU A 204 -8.24 -5.01 -9.60
CA GLU A 204 -7.80 -6.41 -9.70
C GLU A 204 -6.74 -6.56 -10.81
N SER A 205 -5.76 -7.45 -10.62
CA SER A 205 -4.77 -7.77 -11.65
C SER A 205 -5.43 -8.46 -12.85
N ALA A 206 -4.83 -8.33 -14.04
CA ALA A 206 -5.39 -8.93 -15.26
C ALA A 206 -5.56 -10.47 -15.16
N ASP A 207 -4.66 -11.14 -14.44
CA ASP A 207 -4.69 -12.58 -14.20
C ASP A 207 -5.63 -13.03 -13.07
N LYS A 208 -6.29 -12.07 -12.38
CA LYS A 208 -7.20 -12.27 -11.25
C LYS A 208 -6.59 -13.00 -10.04
N LYS A 209 -5.26 -12.97 -9.90
CA LYS A 209 -4.57 -13.60 -8.76
C LYS A 209 -4.28 -12.64 -7.62
N GLY A 210 -4.55 -11.35 -7.80
CA GLY A 210 -4.33 -10.34 -6.77
C GLY A 210 -4.88 -8.97 -7.16
N ILE A 211 -4.34 -7.96 -6.49
CA ILE A 211 -4.74 -6.56 -6.66
C ILE A 211 -3.52 -5.69 -6.93
N ILE A 212 -3.75 -4.61 -7.66
CA ILE A 212 -2.78 -3.55 -7.93
C ILE A 212 -3.08 -2.41 -6.96
N VAL A 213 -2.05 -1.89 -6.30
CA VAL A 213 -2.17 -0.91 -5.23
C VAL A 213 -1.17 0.24 -5.40
N MET A 214 -1.50 1.40 -4.84
CA MET A 214 -0.51 2.43 -4.52
C MET A 214 -0.13 2.31 -3.05
N GLU A 215 1.16 2.42 -2.75
CA GLU A 215 1.63 2.41 -1.36
C GLU A 215 2.94 3.15 -1.16
N ALA A 216 3.19 3.60 0.06
CA ALA A 216 4.55 3.87 0.54
C ALA A 216 4.94 2.72 1.46
N THR A 217 6.03 2.03 1.15
CA THR A 217 6.40 0.80 1.88
C THR A 217 7.92 0.70 2.08
N THR A 218 8.34 -0.24 2.92
CA THR A 218 9.74 -0.67 3.07
C THR A 218 9.89 -2.13 2.62
N GLY A 219 9.09 -2.52 1.63
CA GLY A 219 8.77 -3.92 1.30
C GLY A 219 9.97 -4.85 1.08
N LYS A 220 9.67 -6.12 0.77
CA LYS A 220 10.70 -7.16 0.58
C LYS A 220 11.73 -6.78 -0.48
N TYR A 221 11.31 -6.06 -1.52
CA TYR A 221 12.19 -5.62 -2.60
C TYR A 221 12.73 -4.22 -2.35
N VAL A 222 14.06 -4.10 -2.50
CA VAL A 222 14.86 -2.87 -2.36
C VAL A 222 14.26 -1.67 -3.11
N ALA A 223 13.67 -1.90 -4.28
CA ALA A 223 13.10 -0.88 -5.15
C ALA A 223 11.87 -0.14 -4.57
N PHE A 224 11.28 -0.66 -3.48
CA PHE A 224 10.02 -0.16 -2.94
C PHE A 224 10.10 0.71 -1.70
N ASP A 225 11.29 1.11 -1.25
CA ASP A 225 11.48 2.02 -0.09
C ASP A 225 11.01 3.47 -0.37
N ARG A 226 9.81 3.64 -0.96
CA ARG A 226 9.24 4.87 -1.51
C ARG A 226 7.74 4.70 -1.79
N THR A 227 7.08 5.79 -2.20
CA THR A 227 5.77 5.74 -2.86
C THR A 227 5.88 5.01 -4.20
N THR A 228 5.08 3.97 -4.44
CA THR A 228 5.15 3.11 -5.63
C THR A 228 3.78 2.54 -6.00
N ILE A 229 3.67 2.02 -7.22
CA ILE A 229 2.67 1.01 -7.58
C ILE A 229 3.22 -0.36 -7.21
N ASN A 230 2.36 -1.27 -6.74
CA ASN A 230 2.75 -2.62 -6.36
C ASN A 230 1.62 -3.62 -6.59
N TYR A 231 1.98 -4.90 -6.60
CA TYR A 231 1.07 -6.03 -6.66
C TYR A 231 0.97 -6.72 -5.29
N ARG A 232 -0.27 -7.04 -4.88
CA ARG A 232 -0.54 -7.85 -3.68
C ARG A 232 -1.36 -9.07 -4.09
N SER A 233 -0.78 -10.26 -3.90
CA SER A 233 -1.46 -11.51 -4.23
C SER A 233 -2.63 -11.77 -3.29
N TYR A 234 -3.69 -12.42 -3.77
CA TYR A 234 -4.80 -12.84 -2.91
C TYR A 234 -4.34 -13.83 -1.84
N SER A 235 -3.37 -14.71 -2.12
CA SER A 235 -2.81 -15.61 -1.11
C SER A 235 -2.14 -14.86 0.05
N GLU A 236 -1.55 -13.70 -0.22
CA GLU A 236 -0.97 -12.83 0.82
C GLU A 236 -2.05 -12.13 1.65
N ILE A 237 -3.06 -11.53 1.01
CA ILE A 237 -3.98 -10.61 1.72
C ILE A 237 -5.28 -11.26 2.20
N LYS A 238 -5.76 -12.33 1.55
CA LYS A 238 -7.11 -12.88 1.77
C LYS A 238 -7.30 -13.38 3.20
N LYS A 239 -6.32 -14.11 3.75
CA LYS A 239 -6.36 -14.57 5.15
C LYS A 239 -6.58 -13.42 6.13
N TYR A 240 -5.87 -12.31 5.92
CA TYR A 240 -5.95 -11.13 6.77
C TYR A 240 -7.25 -10.33 6.56
N ILE A 241 -7.88 -10.44 5.39
CA ILE A 241 -9.21 -9.85 5.16
C ILE A 241 -10.27 -10.70 5.88
N GLU A 242 -10.18 -12.02 5.76
CA GLU A 242 -11.12 -12.97 6.37
C GLU A 242 -11.07 -12.95 7.91
N ASP A 243 -9.89 -12.79 8.50
CA ASP A 243 -9.73 -12.66 9.95
C ASP A 243 -9.98 -11.23 10.48
N GLY A 244 -10.28 -10.27 9.59
CA GLY A 244 -10.59 -8.88 9.91
C GLY A 244 -9.38 -8.00 10.24
N THR A 245 -8.17 -8.47 9.99
CA THR A 245 -6.92 -7.73 10.20
C THR A 245 -6.73 -6.60 9.19
N TYR A 246 -6.91 -6.90 7.90
CA TYR A 246 -7.01 -5.91 6.83
C TYR A 246 -8.48 -5.52 6.63
N ILE A 247 -8.78 -4.26 6.91
CA ILE A 247 -10.14 -3.71 6.80
C ILE A 247 -10.19 -2.83 5.55
N PRO A 248 -11.01 -3.16 4.54
CA PRO A 248 -11.33 -2.26 3.45
C PRO A 248 -12.06 -1.02 3.98
N MET A 249 -11.66 0.17 3.57
CA MET A 249 -12.27 1.43 4.01
C MET A 249 -12.37 2.43 2.87
N ARG A 250 -13.38 3.30 2.94
CA ARG A 250 -13.64 4.37 1.97
C ARG A 250 -13.57 5.72 2.64
N TYR A 251 -12.93 6.68 1.95
CA TYR A 251 -12.79 8.03 2.47
C TYR A 251 -14.17 8.70 2.63
N ASN A 252 -14.41 9.31 3.80
CA ASN A 252 -15.73 9.83 4.20
C ASN A 252 -16.24 10.97 3.30
N ARG A 253 -15.37 11.64 2.55
CA ARG A 253 -15.71 12.75 1.65
C ARG A 253 -15.30 12.49 0.20
N ILE A 254 -15.17 11.22 -0.20
CA ILE A 254 -14.91 10.87 -1.59
C ILE A 254 -16.10 11.28 -2.46
N VAL A 255 -15.80 11.84 -3.64
CA VAL A 255 -16.78 12.15 -4.68
C VAL A 255 -16.53 11.16 -5.81
N GLU A 256 -17.57 10.42 -6.20
CA GLU A 256 -17.48 9.41 -7.25
C GLU A 256 -17.31 10.09 -8.63
N ASP A 257 -16.34 9.61 -9.39
CA ASP A 257 -16.12 9.92 -10.79
C ASP A 257 -15.32 8.80 -11.48
N LYS A 258 -15.19 8.87 -12.81
CA LYS A 258 -14.43 7.89 -13.59
C LYS A 258 -12.93 8.08 -13.33
N VAL A 259 -12.23 7.00 -12.99
CA VAL A 259 -10.77 6.97 -12.88
C VAL A 259 -10.21 6.19 -14.07
N GLU A 260 -9.29 6.81 -14.81
CA GLU A 260 -8.50 6.14 -15.85
C GLU A 260 -7.15 5.78 -15.23
N LEU A 261 -6.95 4.48 -14.97
CA LEU A 261 -5.79 3.97 -14.25
C LEU A 261 -4.58 3.82 -15.17
N PHE A 262 -4.54 2.74 -15.93
CA PHE A 262 -3.42 2.37 -16.78
C PHE A 262 -3.89 2.32 -18.23
N LYS A 263 -3.02 2.71 -19.15
CA LYS A 263 -3.24 2.48 -20.59
C LYS A 263 -2.79 1.09 -20.98
N ASP A 264 -1.80 0.53 -20.28
CA ASP A 264 -1.40 -0.85 -20.49
C ASP A 264 -2.51 -1.80 -20.00
N LYS A 265 -2.94 -2.67 -20.91
CA LYS A 265 -3.97 -3.70 -20.63
C LYS A 265 -3.39 -4.89 -19.87
N TYR A 266 -2.06 -5.07 -19.91
CA TYR A 266 -1.34 -6.17 -19.29
C TYR A 266 -0.90 -5.86 -17.86
N GLU A 267 -1.09 -4.63 -17.39
CA GLU A 267 -0.72 -4.23 -16.04
C GLU A 267 -1.44 -5.10 -14.98
N PHE A 268 -0.74 -5.72 -14.04
CA PHE A 268 0.64 -5.48 -13.58
C PHE A 268 1.60 -6.61 -14.01
N ASN A 269 2.60 -6.32 -14.85
CA ASN A 269 3.56 -7.32 -15.36
C ASN A 269 5.04 -6.97 -15.06
N ASN A 270 5.29 -6.18 -14.00
CA ASN A 270 6.61 -5.66 -13.65
C ASN A 270 7.57 -6.67 -13.00
N PHE A 271 7.14 -7.91 -12.84
CA PHE A 271 7.98 -8.97 -12.28
C PHE A 271 7.95 -10.22 -13.13
N ASP A 272 9.07 -10.92 -13.11
CA ASP A 272 9.30 -12.22 -13.73
C ASP A 272 8.20 -13.27 -13.54
N TYR A 273 7.55 -13.29 -12.38
CA TYR A 273 6.50 -14.25 -12.04
C TYR A 273 5.08 -13.75 -12.41
N LEU A 274 4.97 -12.49 -12.83
CA LEU A 274 3.77 -11.84 -13.37
C LEU A 274 3.94 -11.51 -14.86
N ALA A 275 4.98 -12.04 -15.50
CA ALA A 275 5.27 -11.76 -16.89
C ALA A 275 4.08 -12.14 -17.78
N THR A 276 3.79 -11.29 -18.76
CA THR A 276 2.70 -11.49 -19.72
C THR A 276 3.11 -12.54 -20.74
N ASN A 277 2.36 -13.65 -20.82
CA ASN A 277 2.62 -14.66 -21.83
C ASN A 277 2.25 -14.12 -23.22
N ILE A 278 3.20 -14.24 -24.14
CA ILE A 278 3.07 -13.84 -25.55
C ILE A 278 3.39 -15.02 -26.48
N SER A 279 3.00 -14.87 -27.73
CA SER A 279 3.19 -15.82 -28.82
C SER A 279 4.16 -15.26 -29.85
N LEU A 280 4.81 -16.17 -30.57
CA LEU A 280 5.66 -15.82 -31.70
C LEU A 280 4.81 -15.29 -32.87
N ASP A 281 5.40 -14.43 -33.70
CA ASP A 281 4.81 -13.87 -34.93
C ASP A 281 3.55 -13.02 -34.72
N GLU A 282 3.33 -12.54 -33.48
CA GLU A 282 2.30 -11.56 -33.14
C GLU A 282 2.90 -10.17 -32.84
N ASP A 283 2.10 -9.13 -33.10
CA ASP A 283 2.43 -7.75 -32.75
C ASP A 283 1.82 -7.39 -31.39
N TYR A 284 2.65 -6.86 -30.50
CA TYR A 284 2.27 -6.44 -29.15
C TYR A 284 2.42 -4.93 -29.01
N GLN A 285 1.49 -4.33 -28.27
CA GLN A 285 1.54 -2.94 -27.85
C GLN A 285 1.51 -2.89 -26.33
N GLY A 286 2.43 -2.13 -25.76
CA GLY A 286 2.49 -1.83 -24.33
C GLY A 286 2.65 -0.34 -24.06
N TYR A 287 2.57 0.03 -22.78
CA TYR A 287 2.67 1.41 -22.33
C TYR A 287 3.48 1.51 -21.05
N ILE A 288 4.54 2.33 -21.06
CA ILE A 288 5.23 2.72 -19.83
C ILE A 288 4.36 3.81 -19.16
N ASP A 289 3.50 3.43 -18.24
CA ASP A 289 2.45 4.27 -17.66
C ASP A 289 2.98 5.24 -16.58
N TYR A 290 4.02 4.83 -15.84
CA TYR A 290 4.59 5.59 -14.73
C TYR A 290 6.12 5.49 -14.60
N ALA A 291 6.69 6.37 -13.79
CA ALA A 291 8.14 6.47 -13.61
C ALA A 291 8.68 5.26 -12.85
N GLY A 292 9.49 4.45 -13.51
CA GLY A 292 9.98 3.18 -12.98
C GLY A 292 9.04 2.00 -13.26
N ASP A 293 8.06 2.21 -14.13
CA ASP A 293 7.30 1.13 -14.74
C ASP A 293 8.21 0.23 -15.60
N VAL A 294 7.90 -1.06 -15.57
CA VAL A 294 8.70 -2.12 -16.18
C VAL A 294 7.70 -3.12 -16.72
N ASP A 295 7.79 -3.45 -17.99
CA ASP A 295 6.93 -4.46 -18.58
C ASP A 295 7.73 -5.71 -18.85
N ILE A 296 7.25 -6.85 -18.36
CA ILE A 296 7.89 -8.14 -18.59
C ILE A 296 6.94 -9.06 -19.35
N TYR A 297 7.43 -9.56 -20.47
CA TYR A 297 6.76 -10.55 -21.31
C TYR A 297 7.51 -11.87 -21.27
N SER A 298 6.81 -12.97 -21.47
CA SER A 298 7.36 -14.32 -21.44
C SER A 298 6.88 -15.11 -22.65
N LEU A 299 7.78 -15.85 -23.29
CA LEU A 299 7.44 -16.76 -24.37
C LEU A 299 8.39 -17.95 -24.38
N LYS A 300 7.88 -19.10 -24.82
CA LYS A 300 8.66 -20.31 -24.96
C LYS A 300 9.16 -20.43 -26.39
N LEU A 301 10.49 -20.49 -26.55
CA LEU A 301 11.14 -20.57 -27.87
C LEU A 301 11.86 -21.90 -28.03
N ASN A 302 11.78 -22.46 -29.24
CA ASN A 302 12.58 -23.61 -29.64
C ASN A 302 13.99 -23.16 -30.00
N LYS A 303 14.90 -24.11 -30.18
CA LYS A 303 16.22 -23.80 -30.74
C LYS A 303 16.08 -23.15 -32.11
N GLY A 304 16.70 -21.99 -32.29
CA GLY A 304 16.58 -21.24 -33.55
C GLY A 304 17.12 -19.82 -33.46
N ASN A 305 17.02 -19.12 -34.60
CA ASN A 305 17.33 -17.69 -34.70
C ASN A 305 16.04 -16.90 -34.81
N TYR A 306 16.00 -15.79 -34.09
CA TYR A 306 14.83 -14.95 -33.96
C TYR A 306 15.22 -13.49 -34.20
N ASN A 307 14.29 -12.74 -34.75
CA ASN A 307 14.37 -11.29 -34.85
C ASN A 307 13.37 -10.67 -33.88
N ILE A 308 13.81 -9.69 -33.11
CA ILE A 308 12.92 -8.84 -32.32
C ILE A 308 12.93 -7.42 -32.90
N SER A 309 11.74 -6.90 -33.18
CA SER A 309 11.54 -5.55 -33.69
C SER A 309 10.85 -4.69 -32.63
N PHE A 310 11.26 -3.43 -32.52
CA PHE A 310 10.69 -2.46 -31.60
C PHE A 310 10.42 -1.14 -32.29
N LYS A 311 9.32 -0.51 -31.87
CA LYS A 311 9.00 0.88 -32.12
C LYS A 311 8.59 1.53 -30.81
N SER A 312 9.19 2.66 -30.45
CA SER A 312 8.79 3.41 -29.27
C SER A 312 8.72 4.91 -29.54
N ASP A 313 7.79 5.57 -28.85
CA ASP A 313 7.65 7.03 -28.88
C ASP A 313 8.77 7.74 -28.10
N LYS A 314 9.47 7.03 -27.21
CA LYS A 314 10.57 7.53 -26.38
C LYS A 314 11.66 6.47 -26.20
N PRO A 315 12.86 6.86 -25.72
CA PRO A 315 13.89 5.89 -25.38
C PRO A 315 13.48 4.82 -24.36
N ILE A 316 13.64 3.56 -24.76
CA ILE A 316 13.49 2.37 -23.90
C ILE A 316 14.77 1.53 -23.89
N TYR A 317 14.90 0.76 -22.82
CA TYR A 317 15.84 -0.34 -22.73
C TYR A 317 15.08 -1.65 -22.77
N VAL A 318 15.63 -2.58 -23.52
CA VAL A 318 15.09 -3.93 -23.68
C VAL A 318 16.16 -4.93 -23.23
N GLU A 319 15.76 -5.86 -22.37
CA GLU A 319 16.57 -6.99 -21.94
C GLU A 319 15.85 -8.27 -22.31
N ALA A 320 16.50 -9.16 -23.07
CA ALA A 320 15.99 -10.50 -23.35
C ALA A 320 16.86 -11.51 -22.60
N TYR A 321 16.27 -12.38 -21.79
CA TYR A 321 17.01 -13.31 -20.93
C TYR A 321 16.27 -14.63 -20.73
N SER A 322 17.03 -15.66 -20.37
CA SER A 322 16.52 -16.99 -20.00
C SER A 322 17.22 -17.46 -18.74
N GLY A 323 16.47 -17.63 -17.65
CA GLY A 323 17.05 -17.82 -16.32
C GLY A 323 17.96 -16.65 -15.93
N GLU A 324 19.22 -16.95 -15.60
CA GLU A 324 20.26 -15.95 -15.32
C GLU A 324 21.05 -15.52 -16.57
N ASN A 325 20.83 -16.17 -17.71
CA ASN A 325 21.57 -15.89 -18.92
C ASN A 325 20.95 -14.72 -19.69
N ASN A 326 21.70 -13.62 -19.81
CA ASN A 326 21.31 -12.49 -20.63
C ASN A 326 21.60 -12.79 -22.10
N ILE A 327 20.57 -12.76 -22.94
CA ILE A 327 20.65 -13.04 -24.37
C ILE A 327 20.89 -11.74 -25.14
N ILE A 328 20.17 -10.67 -24.78
CA ILE A 328 20.24 -9.37 -25.47
C ILE A 328 20.08 -8.23 -24.46
N SER A 329 20.86 -7.16 -24.64
CA SER A 329 20.58 -5.85 -24.04
C SER A 329 20.62 -4.78 -25.12
N LEU A 330 19.50 -4.07 -25.31
CA LEU A 330 19.31 -3.12 -26.41
C LEU A 330 18.81 -1.78 -25.87
N TYR A 331 19.32 -0.70 -26.47
CA TYR A 331 18.75 0.64 -26.32
C TYR A 331 17.97 1.00 -27.59
N VAL A 332 16.71 1.41 -27.44
CA VAL A 332 15.82 1.73 -28.55
C VAL A 332 15.32 3.16 -28.37
N ASP A 333 15.74 4.07 -29.24
CA ASP A 333 15.30 5.49 -29.22
C ASP A 333 14.02 5.70 -30.02
N LYS A 334 13.89 5.03 -31.18
CA LYS A 334 12.71 5.09 -32.06
C LYS A 334 12.32 3.73 -32.61
N ASN A 335 13.04 3.28 -33.64
CA ASN A 335 12.87 1.96 -34.24
C ASN A 335 14.19 1.21 -34.09
N ASN A 336 14.13 -0.06 -33.73
CA ASN A 336 15.32 -0.90 -33.68
C ASN A 336 14.94 -2.36 -33.93
N GLU A 337 15.88 -3.11 -34.47
CA GLU A 337 15.74 -4.53 -34.73
C GLU A 337 17.01 -5.24 -34.26
N CYS A 338 16.85 -6.40 -33.64
CA CYS A 338 17.97 -7.20 -33.16
C CYS A 338 17.72 -8.67 -33.44
N ASN A 339 18.74 -9.36 -33.93
CA ASN A 339 18.70 -10.81 -34.08
C ASN A 339 19.33 -11.47 -32.86
N PHE A 340 18.76 -12.59 -32.43
CA PHE A 340 19.30 -13.40 -31.35
C PHE A 340 19.03 -14.88 -31.59
N SER A 341 19.86 -15.71 -30.98
CA SER A 341 19.74 -17.17 -31.05
C SER A 341 19.31 -17.70 -29.69
N VAL A 342 18.47 -18.72 -29.71
CA VAL A 342 18.03 -19.45 -28.52
C VAL A 342 18.47 -20.90 -28.67
N GLU A 343 19.03 -21.45 -27.59
CA GLU A 343 19.33 -22.88 -27.48
C GLU A 343 18.11 -23.63 -26.91
N ASP A 344 18.02 -24.95 -27.12
CA ASP A 344 16.80 -25.78 -26.95
C ASP A 344 15.84 -25.37 -25.82
N GLY A 345 14.58 -25.10 -26.20
CA GLY A 345 13.40 -25.15 -25.34
C GLY A 345 13.35 -24.14 -24.19
N GLN A 346 13.89 -22.94 -24.37
CA GLN A 346 14.00 -21.93 -23.31
C GLN A 346 12.75 -21.08 -23.14
N ASP A 347 12.38 -20.82 -21.88
CA ASP A 347 11.46 -19.76 -21.51
C ASP A 347 12.22 -18.43 -21.53
N VAL A 348 12.00 -17.65 -22.57
CA VAL A 348 12.62 -16.33 -22.76
C VAL A 348 11.73 -15.26 -22.16
N LYS A 349 12.33 -14.32 -21.45
CA LYS A 349 11.68 -13.12 -20.94
C LYS A 349 12.20 -11.88 -21.63
N ILE A 350 11.29 -10.97 -21.94
CA ILE A 350 11.58 -9.67 -22.51
C ILE A 350 11.15 -8.62 -21.50
N LYS A 351 12.12 -7.87 -20.98
CA LYS A 351 11.91 -6.79 -20.02
C LYS A 351 12.13 -5.45 -20.70
N ILE A 352 11.13 -4.59 -20.63
CA ILE A 352 11.10 -3.28 -21.29
C ILE A 352 10.92 -2.19 -20.24
N TYR A 353 11.76 -1.17 -20.24
CA TYR A 353 11.72 -0.10 -19.23
C TYR A 353 12.44 1.18 -19.67
N SER A 354 12.19 2.30 -18.98
CA SER A 354 12.91 3.57 -19.21
C SER A 354 13.98 3.82 -18.12
N LYS A 355 15.27 3.79 -18.48
CA LYS A 355 16.36 4.16 -17.54
C LYS A 355 16.34 5.62 -17.12
N LYS A 356 15.80 6.51 -17.95
CA LYS A 356 15.67 7.94 -17.65
C LYS A 356 14.40 8.25 -16.83
N LEU A 357 13.65 7.21 -16.44
CA LEU A 357 12.37 7.34 -15.74
C LEU A 357 11.37 8.19 -16.54
N GLU A 358 11.44 8.13 -17.86
CA GLU A 358 10.41 8.68 -18.72
C GLU A 358 9.19 7.76 -18.66
N PHE A 359 8.00 8.34 -18.84
CA PHE A 359 6.73 7.61 -18.75
C PHE A 359 5.65 8.31 -19.59
N LYS A 360 4.46 7.72 -19.63
CA LYS A 360 3.31 8.08 -20.48
C LYS A 360 3.63 8.04 -21.96
N PHE A 361 4.16 6.91 -22.42
CA PHE A 361 4.42 6.70 -23.84
C PHE A 361 4.19 5.22 -24.20
N LYS A 362 3.86 5.00 -25.47
CA LYS A 362 3.63 3.67 -26.02
C LYS A 362 4.90 3.10 -26.62
N TYR A 363 4.92 1.78 -26.74
CA TYR A 363 5.79 1.06 -27.63
C TYR A 363 5.03 -0.10 -28.28
N ASP A 364 5.52 -0.53 -29.44
CA ASP A 364 5.06 -1.68 -30.17
C ASP A 364 6.27 -2.62 -30.36
N PHE A 365 6.08 -3.93 -30.29
CA PHE A 365 7.14 -4.90 -30.55
C PHE A 365 6.61 -6.22 -31.11
N SER A 366 7.47 -6.96 -31.79
CA SER A 366 7.18 -8.29 -32.32
C SER A 366 8.41 -9.18 -32.24
N ILE A 367 8.22 -10.49 -32.03
CA ILE A 367 9.30 -11.48 -32.16
C ILE A 367 8.93 -12.43 -33.29
N LYS A 368 9.84 -12.63 -34.23
CA LYS A 368 9.63 -13.44 -35.43
C LYS A 368 10.73 -14.47 -35.61
N THR A 369 10.39 -15.60 -36.21
CA THR A 369 11.42 -16.54 -36.69
C THR A 369 12.19 -15.89 -37.84
N GLN A 370 13.51 -16.04 -37.83
CA GLN A 370 14.36 -15.54 -38.91
C GLN A 370 14.28 -16.40 -40.17
#